data_AF-K6X954-F1
#
_entry.id   AF-K6X954-F1
#
_cell.length_a   1.000
_cell.length_b   1.000
_cell.length_c   1.000
_cell.angle_alpha   90.00
_cell.angle_beta   90.00
_cell.angle_gamma   90.00
#
_symmetry.space_group_name_H-M   'P 1'
#
loop_
_entity.id
_entity.type
_entity.pdbx_description
1 polymer ?
#
loop_
_entity_poly.entity_id
_entity_poly.type
_entity_poly.pdbx_seq_one_letter_code
_entity_poly.pdbx_strand_id
1 'polypeptide(L)'
;MGATHLTAWAAFEEFEEKWGKAYPAIPKLWRNSWEQFIPFLDYDIEIRKVLCSTNAIESLNARYRRAVNAKGHFPTEQAALKTLYLVTRSLDPKGLGQARWVTRWKPALNAFAITFADRMPAAENL
;
A
#
# COMPACT_ATOMS: atom_id res chain seq x y z
N MET A 1 1.35 -3.19 22.72
CA MET A 1 -0.07 -3.60 22.70
C MET A 1 -0.67 -3.07 21.41
N GLY A 2 -0.71 -3.89 20.35
CA GLY A 2 -1.34 -3.50 19.09
C GLY A 2 -2.84 -3.33 19.28
N ALA A 3 -3.47 -2.43 18.51
CA ALA A 3 -4.92 -2.29 18.48
C ALA A 3 -5.57 -3.64 18.16
N THR A 4 -6.23 -4.24 19.14
CA THR A 4 -7.02 -5.47 18.99
C THR A 4 -8.18 -5.19 18.04
N HIS A 5 -8.62 -6.17 17.24
CA HIS A 5 -9.69 -5.96 16.25
C HIS A 5 -10.96 -5.30 16.83
N LEU A 6 -11.27 -5.59 18.10
CA LEU A 6 -12.37 -4.97 18.86
C LEU A 6 -12.22 -3.45 19.01
N THR A 7 -11.01 -2.97 19.29
CA THR A 7 -10.73 -1.54 19.41
C THR A 7 -10.85 -0.83 18.07
N ALA A 8 -10.43 -1.48 16.98
CA ALA A 8 -10.58 -0.95 15.63
C ALA A 8 -12.05 -0.92 15.19
N TRP A 9 -12.84 -1.92 15.57
CA TRP A 9 -14.28 -1.95 15.30
C TRP A 9 -15.02 -0.83 16.03
N ALA A 10 -14.75 -0.62 17.32
CA ALA A 10 -15.34 0.47 18.09
C ALA A 10 -15.02 1.85 17.48
N ALA A 11 -13.77 2.06 17.04
CA ALA A 11 -13.38 3.29 16.35
C ALA A 11 -14.10 3.45 14.98
N PHE A 12 -14.35 2.35 14.29
CA PHE A 12 -15.12 2.36 13.05
C PHE A 12 -16.61 2.69 13.29
N GLU A 13 -17.20 2.21 14.37
CA GLU A 13 -18.58 2.57 14.77
C GLU A 13 -18.70 4.06 15.09
N GLU A 14 -17.74 4.64 15.82
CA GLU A 14 -17.69 6.10 16.08
C GLU A 14 -17.57 6.90 14.76
N PHE A 15 -16.73 6.43 13.83
CA PHE A 15 -16.62 7.02 12.50
C PHE A 15 -17.96 6.98 11.74
N GLU A 16 -18.65 5.85 11.78
CA GLU A 16 -19.95 5.68 11.10
C GLU A 16 -21.05 6.53 11.74
N GLU A 17 -21.09 6.65 13.06
CA GLU A 17 -22.02 7.53 13.75
C GLU A 17 -21.85 8.99 13.28
N LYS A 18 -20.60 9.44 13.19
CA LYS A 18 -20.28 10.82 12.81
C LYS A 18 -20.49 11.10 11.32
N TRP A 19 -20.11 10.16 10.44
CA TRP A 19 -19.99 10.42 9.00
C TRP A 19 -20.91 9.59 8.12
N GLY A 20 -21.52 8.53 8.66
CA GLY A 20 -22.30 7.57 7.88
C GLY A 20 -23.53 8.18 7.19
N LYS A 21 -24.16 9.18 7.82
CA LYS A 21 -25.28 9.90 7.19
C LYS A 21 -24.85 10.70 5.96
N ALA A 22 -23.70 11.38 6.03
CA ALA A 22 -23.19 12.18 4.92
C ALA A 22 -22.57 11.31 3.81
N TYR A 23 -21.94 10.19 4.19
CA TYR A 23 -21.19 9.32 3.30
C TYR A 23 -21.58 7.85 3.46
N PRO A 24 -22.83 7.45 3.14
CA PRO A 24 -23.35 6.10 3.45
C PRO A 24 -22.62 4.97 2.72
N ALA A 25 -21.96 5.26 1.59
CA ALA A 25 -21.18 4.27 0.86
C ALA A 25 -19.90 3.85 1.61
N ILE A 26 -19.31 4.73 2.42
CA ILE A 26 -18.03 4.45 3.10
C ILE A 26 -18.20 3.38 4.19
N PRO A 27 -19.12 3.51 5.16
CA PRO A 27 -19.31 2.47 6.16
C PRO A 27 -19.77 1.14 5.55
N LYS A 28 -20.64 1.19 4.53
CA LYS A 28 -21.08 -0.02 3.81
C LYS A 28 -19.90 -0.79 3.21
N LEU A 29 -18.96 -0.09 2.57
CA LEU A 29 -17.76 -0.70 2.00
C LEU A 29 -16.90 -1.38 3.09
N TRP A 30 -16.66 -0.68 4.20
CA TRP A 30 -15.86 -1.19 5.31
C TRP A 30 -16.50 -2.39 6.00
N ARG A 31 -17.82 -2.36 6.25
CA ARG A 31 -18.56 -3.50 6.81
C ARG A 31 -18.47 -4.73 5.91
N ASN A 32 -18.66 -4.56 4.60
CA ASN A 32 -18.56 -5.64 3.63
C ASN A 32 -17.15 -6.24 3.54
N SER A 33 -16.13 -5.41 3.78
CA SER A 33 -14.72 -5.78 3.61
C SER A 33 -14.01 -6.10 4.94
N TRP A 34 -14.76 -6.11 6.05
CA TRP A 34 -14.16 -6.12 7.38
C TRP A 34 -13.36 -7.39 7.66
N GLU A 35 -13.91 -8.55 7.29
CA GLU A 35 -13.23 -9.84 7.44
C GLU A 35 -11.91 -9.91 6.68
N GLN A 36 -11.82 -9.26 5.50
CA GLN A 36 -10.57 -9.18 4.75
C GLN A 36 -9.60 -8.16 5.35
N PHE A 37 -10.09 -7.20 6.14
CA PHE A 37 -9.29 -6.20 6.82
C PHE A 37 -8.73 -6.68 8.17
N ILE A 38 -9.39 -7.61 8.87
CA ILE A 38 -8.93 -8.10 10.18
C ILE A 38 -7.46 -8.57 10.17
N PRO A 39 -6.99 -9.40 9.20
CA PRO A 39 -5.60 -9.85 9.18
C PRO A 39 -4.58 -8.71 9.10
N PHE A 40 -4.96 -7.56 8.54
CA PHE A 40 -4.09 -6.39 8.51
C PHE A 40 -3.83 -5.83 9.92
N LEU A 41 -4.78 -5.95 10.85
CA LEU A 41 -4.64 -5.47 12.23
C LEU A 41 -3.70 -6.33 13.07
N ASP A 42 -3.52 -7.60 12.71
CA ASP A 42 -2.62 -8.53 13.38
C ASP A 42 -1.14 -8.23 13.10
N TYR A 43 -0.84 -7.44 12.06
CA TYR A 43 0.51 -7.00 11.77
C TYR A 43 1.04 -5.98 12.79
N ASP A 44 2.34 -6.07 13.06
CA ASP A 44 3.06 -5.08 13.85
C ASP A 44 2.85 -3.68 13.27
N ILE A 45 2.84 -2.67 14.15
CA ILE A 45 2.61 -1.28 13.75
C ILE A 45 3.63 -0.79 12.71
N GLU A 46 4.88 -1.27 12.76
CA GLU A 46 5.91 -0.92 11.77
C GLU A 46 5.60 -1.50 10.38
N ILE A 47 5.04 -2.72 10.31
CA ILE A 47 4.56 -3.32 9.06
C ILE A 47 3.35 -2.53 8.52
N ARG A 48 2.38 -2.23 9.39
CA ARG A 48 1.16 -1.48 9.02
C ARG A 48 1.49 -0.09 8.46
N LYS A 49 2.47 0.62 9.04
CA LYS A 49 2.93 1.92 8.54
C LYS A 49 3.43 1.86 7.10
N VAL A 50 4.16 0.80 6.73
CA VAL A 50 4.65 0.61 5.37
C VAL A 50 3.48 0.33 4.42
N LEU A 51 2.58 -0.58 4.80
CA LEU A 51 1.41 -0.95 3.99
C LEU A 51 0.42 0.21 3.78
N CYS A 52 0.14 0.99 4.83
CA CYS A 52 -0.72 2.16 4.77
C CYS A 52 -0.08 3.37 4.11
N SER A 53 1.22 3.32 3.75
CA SER A 53 1.83 4.39 2.97
C SER A 53 1.35 4.31 1.52
N THR A 54 0.17 4.87 1.25
CA THR A 54 -0.42 4.89 -0.10
C THR A 54 0.49 5.58 -1.12
N ASN A 55 1.42 6.41 -0.65
CA ASN A 55 2.40 7.16 -1.44
C ASN A 55 3.12 6.35 -2.53
N ALA A 56 3.50 5.08 -2.29
CA ALA A 56 4.25 4.32 -3.28
C ALA A 56 3.39 3.98 -4.51
N ILE A 57 2.19 3.42 -4.27
CA ILE A 57 1.23 3.05 -5.32
C ILE A 57 0.65 4.30 -5.97
N GLU A 58 0.31 5.32 -5.19
CA GLU A 58 -0.25 6.58 -5.70
C GLU A 58 0.75 7.35 -6.56
N SER A 59 2.02 7.45 -6.13
CA SER A 59 3.10 8.07 -6.91
C SER A 59 3.29 7.38 -8.26
N LEU A 60 3.24 6.05 -8.28
CA LEU A 60 3.32 5.27 -9.52
C LEU A 60 2.10 5.52 -10.42
N ASN A 61 0.89 5.43 -9.86
CA ASN A 61 -0.36 5.66 -10.57
C ASN A 61 -0.46 7.10 -11.12
N ALA A 62 0.07 8.10 -10.40
CA ALA A 62 0.12 9.47 -10.87
C ALA A 62 1.03 9.63 -12.10
N ARG A 63 2.18 8.93 -12.12
CA ARG A 63 3.09 8.92 -13.27
C ARG A 63 2.48 8.21 -14.48
N TYR A 64 1.83 7.06 -14.27
CA TYR A 64 1.10 6.38 -15.34
C TYR A 64 -0.01 7.23 -15.92
N ARG A 65 -0.86 7.83 -15.07
CA ARG A 65 -1.92 8.74 -15.53
C ARG A 65 -1.37 9.91 -16.34
N ARG A 66 -0.26 10.52 -15.91
CA ARG A 66 0.39 11.59 -16.68
C ARG A 66 0.83 11.12 -18.06
N ALA A 67 1.48 9.95 -18.16
CA ALA A 67 1.96 9.42 -19.42
C ALA A 67 0.83 9.02 -20.37
N VAL A 68 -0.24 8.42 -19.84
CA VAL A 68 -1.43 8.05 -20.61
C VAL A 68 -2.16 9.30 -21.12
N ASN A 69 -2.38 10.29 -20.25
CA ASN A 69 -3.06 11.53 -20.63
C ASN A 69 -2.28 12.32 -21.70
N ALA A 70 -0.94 12.31 -21.64
CA ALA A 70 -0.10 12.95 -22.65
C ALA A 70 -0.16 12.27 -24.02
N LYS A 71 -0.52 10.98 -24.09
CA LYS A 71 -0.69 10.23 -25.34
C LYS A 71 -2.10 10.34 -25.92
N GLY A 72 -3.12 10.45 -25.07
CA GLY A 72 -4.53 10.56 -25.48
C GLY A 72 -5.15 9.24 -25.92
N HIS A 73 -4.70 8.67 -27.05
CA HIS A 73 -5.17 7.38 -27.54
C HIS A 73 -4.01 6.43 -27.86
N PHE A 74 -4.29 5.13 -27.83
CA PHE A 74 -3.34 4.09 -28.23
C PHE A 74 -3.90 3.30 -29.42
N PRO A 75 -3.07 3.01 -30.45
CA PRO A 75 -3.51 2.23 -31.60
C PRO A 75 -3.72 0.75 -31.28
N THR A 76 -3.04 0.23 -30.25
CA THR A 76 -3.15 -1.16 -29.79
C THR A 76 -2.90 -1.24 -28.28
N GLU A 77 -3.36 -2.32 -27.65
CA GLU A 77 -3.04 -2.63 -26.25
C GLU A 77 -1.53 -2.71 -26.01
N GLN A 78 -0.78 -3.30 -26.96
CA GLN A 78 0.68 -3.40 -26.88
C GLN A 78 1.36 -2.03 -26.83
N ALA A 79 0.83 -1.02 -27.54
CA ALA A 79 1.35 0.34 -27.46
C ALA A 79 1.10 0.99 -26.08
N ALA A 80 -0.05 0.71 -25.47
CA ALA A 80 -0.35 1.15 -24.10
C ALA A 80 0.58 0.47 -23.09
N LEU A 81 0.73 -0.85 -23.17
CA LEU A 81 1.64 -1.63 -22.31
C LEU A 81 3.10 -1.14 -22.43
N LYS A 82 3.58 -0.92 -23.66
CA LYS A 82 4.93 -0.38 -23.89
C LYS A 82 5.12 0.99 -23.23
N THR A 83 4.10 1.84 -23.23
CA THR A 83 4.15 3.14 -22.55
C THR A 83 4.28 2.98 -21.05
N LEU A 84 3.46 2.13 -20.42
CA LEU A 84 3.55 1.85 -18.97
C LEU A 84 4.91 1.23 -18.60
N TYR A 85 5.42 0.31 -19.43
CA TYR A 85 6.75 -0.27 -19.25
C TYR A 85 7.85 0.79 -19.24
N LEU A 86 7.86 1.70 -20.22
CA LEU A 86 8.85 2.78 -20.28
C LEU A 86 8.75 3.75 -19.10
N VAL A 87 7.53 4.06 -18.64
CA VAL A 87 7.34 4.87 -17.43
C VAL A 87 7.96 4.18 -16.22
N THR A 88 7.71 2.88 -16.04
CA THR A 88 8.27 2.07 -14.94
C THR A 88 9.80 2.08 -14.98
N ARG A 89 10.39 1.87 -16.15
CA ARG A 89 11.85 1.87 -16.32
C ARG A 89 12.47 3.24 -16.05
N SER A 90 11.73 4.32 -16.28
CA SER A 90 12.17 5.69 -16.01
C SER A 90 12.02 6.15 -14.55
N LEU A 91 11.52 5.30 -13.64
CA LEU A 91 11.28 5.69 -12.24
C LEU A 91 12.57 5.99 -11.47
N ASP A 92 13.66 5.27 -11.79
CA ASP A 92 14.97 5.46 -11.18
C ASP A 92 16.08 5.41 -12.25
N PRO A 93 16.16 6.41 -13.12
CA PRO A 93 17.08 6.40 -14.26
C PRO A 93 18.55 6.51 -13.84
N LYS A 94 18.81 6.90 -12.57
CA LYS A 94 20.16 7.06 -12.00
C LYS A 94 20.46 6.06 -10.87
N GLY A 95 19.51 5.20 -10.48
CA GLY A 95 19.68 4.28 -9.35
C GLY A 95 19.71 4.94 -7.96
N LEU A 96 19.44 6.25 -7.87
CA LEU A 96 19.52 7.03 -6.62
C LEU A 96 18.18 7.10 -5.88
N GLY A 97 17.10 6.69 -6.54
CA GLY A 97 15.76 6.65 -5.96
C GLY A 97 15.67 5.66 -4.80
N GLN A 98 16.35 4.51 -4.90
CA GLN A 98 16.30 3.44 -3.89
C GLN A 98 16.51 3.94 -2.45
N ALA A 99 17.50 4.80 -2.21
CA ALA A 99 17.80 5.30 -0.86
C ALA A 99 16.61 6.06 -0.23
N ARG A 100 15.85 6.82 -1.03
CA ARG A 100 14.66 7.54 -0.54
C ARG A 100 13.50 6.58 -0.21
N TRP A 101 13.38 5.47 -0.94
CA TRP A 101 12.22 4.56 -0.88
C TRP A 101 12.39 3.51 0.23
N VAL A 102 13.62 3.29 0.68
CA VAL A 102 13.98 2.38 1.77
C VAL A 102 13.93 3.08 3.15
N THR A 103 13.74 4.41 3.19
CA THR A 103 13.60 5.15 4.44
C THR A 103 12.42 4.58 5.25
N ARG A 104 12.68 4.09 6.47
CA ARG A 104 11.73 3.39 7.37
C ARG A 104 11.53 1.89 7.13
N TRP A 105 12.24 1.27 6.19
CA TRP A 105 12.16 -0.19 6.02
C TRP A 105 12.88 -0.96 7.12
N LYS A 106 13.93 -0.43 7.76
CA LYS A 106 14.68 -1.17 8.78
C LYS A 106 13.81 -1.61 9.98
N PRO A 107 12.99 -0.75 10.61
CA PRO A 107 12.03 -1.20 11.63
C PRO A 107 11.02 -2.24 11.12
N ALA A 108 10.48 -2.05 9.92
CA ALA A 108 9.54 -2.99 9.32
C ALA A 108 10.19 -4.35 9.01
N LEU A 109 11.43 -4.38 8.51
CA LEU A 109 12.20 -5.59 8.26
C LEU A 109 12.45 -6.38 9.55
N ASN A 110 12.77 -5.69 10.65
CA ASN A 110 12.90 -6.35 11.96
C ASN A 110 11.56 -6.96 12.40
N ALA A 111 10.45 -6.26 12.21
CA ALA A 111 9.12 -6.79 12.52
C ALA A 111 8.78 -8.01 11.63
N PHE A 112 9.08 -7.95 10.32
CA PHE A 112 8.91 -9.09 9.41
C PHE A 112 9.76 -10.30 9.81
N ALA A 113 11.00 -10.09 10.25
CA ALA A 113 11.89 -11.14 10.75
C ALA A 113 11.31 -11.88 11.98
N ILE A 114 10.51 -11.20 12.79
CA ILE A 114 9.83 -11.80 13.94
C ILE A 114 8.53 -12.48 13.50
N THR A 115 7.66 -11.75 12.79
CA THR A 115 6.33 -12.25 12.38
C THR A 115 6.40 -13.42 11.42
N PHE A 116 7.45 -13.48 10.58
CA PHE A 116 7.64 -14.50 9.54
C PHE A 116 9.02 -15.15 9.61
N ALA A 117 9.46 -15.49 10.82
CA ALA A 117 10.79 -16.03 11.08
C ALA A 117 11.13 -17.27 10.22
N ASP A 118 10.14 -18.10 9.91
CA ASP A 118 10.25 -19.32 9.10
C ASP A 118 10.43 -19.06 7.60
N ARG A 119 10.10 -17.86 7.12
CA ARG A 119 10.14 -17.47 5.69
C ARG A 119 11.16 -16.41 5.36
N MET A 120 11.77 -15.79 6.37
CA MET A 120 12.78 -14.75 6.17
C MET A 120 14.14 -15.38 5.89
N PRO A 121 14.89 -14.88 4.90
CA PRO A 121 16.23 -15.38 4.62
C PRO A 121 17.11 -15.18 5.86
N ALA A 122 17.82 -16.23 6.27
CA ALA A 122 18.82 -16.14 7.32
C ALA A 122 19.86 -15.08 6.94
N ALA A 123 20.44 -14.40 7.94
CA ALA A 123 21.48 -13.39 7.70
C ALA A 123 22.69 -13.93 6.93
N GLU A 124 22.92 -15.25 6.99
CA GLU A 124 23.97 -15.97 6.28
C GLU A 124 23.69 -16.16 4.77
N ASN A 125 22.43 -15.95 4.35
CA ASN A 125 21.95 -16.14 2.97
C ASN A 125 21.69 -14.80 2.24
N LEU A 126 22.12 -13.68 2.81
CA LEU A 126 22.00 -12.32 2.26
C LEU A 126 23.39 -11.80 1.84
#